data_AF-A0A353K0W2-F1
#
_entry.id   AF-A0A353K0W2-F1
#
_cell.length_a   1.000
_cell.length_b   1.000
_cell.length_c   1.000
_cell.angle_alpha   90.00
_cell.angle_beta   90.00
_cell.angle_gamma   90.00
#
_symmetry.space_group_name_H-M   'P 1'
#
loop_
_entity.id
_entity.type
_entity.pdbx_description
1 polymer ?
#
loop_
_entity_poly.entity_id
_entity_poly.type
_entity_poly.pdbx_seq_one_letter_code
_entity_poly.pdbx_strand_id
1 'polypeptide(L)' 'AYALKGSSEEVANAVYTNMSKRAAQTLKEDIEFLGPVRLIDVEKSQQNIVSIIRRLDETGEIVVARGGEDALII' A
#
# COMPACT_ATOMS: atom_id res chain seq x y z
N ALA A 1 7.49 4.74 -1.06
CA ALA A 1 7.84 4.68 -2.49
C ALA A 1 7.88 3.24 -3.02
N TYR A 2 8.76 2.35 -2.53
CA TYR A 2 8.96 0.99 -3.06
C TYR A 2 7.68 0.16 -3.27
N ALA A 3 6.76 0.11 -2.30
CA ALA A 3 5.55 -0.70 -2.39
C ALA A 3 4.58 -0.27 -3.51
N LEU A 4 4.60 1.03 -3.86
CA LEU A 4 3.72 1.61 -4.90
C LEU A 4 4.25 1.40 -6.32
N LYS A 5 5.52 1.02 -6.48
CA LYS A 5 6.12 0.80 -7.80
C LYS A 5 5.54 -0.43 -8.53
N GLY A 6 4.94 -1.36 -7.78
CA GLY A 6 4.27 -2.55 -8.32
C GLY A 6 2.77 -2.60 -7.99
N SER A 7 2.15 -1.49 -7.58
CA SER A 7 0.71 -1.43 -7.32
C SER A 7 -0.08 -1.07 -8.58
N SER A 8 -1.35 -1.45 -8.63
CA SER A 8 -2.27 -0.93 -9.66
C SER A 8 -2.46 0.58 -9.53
N GLU A 9 -2.88 1.23 -10.62
CA GLU A 9 -3.20 2.67 -10.62
C GLU A 9 -4.29 3.00 -9.61
N GLU A 10 -5.30 2.12 -9.47
CA GLU A 10 -6.37 2.27 -8.50
C GLU A 10 -5.85 2.36 -7.06
N VAL A 11 -4.97 1.43 -6.67
CA VAL A 11 -4.36 1.41 -5.32
C VAL A 11 -3.47 2.63 -5.12
N ALA A 12 -2.65 2.98 -6.11
CA ALA A 12 -1.79 4.15 -6.03
C ALA A 12 -2.60 5.45 -5.85
N ASN A 13 -3.69 5.60 -6.62
CA ASN A 13 -4.58 6.75 -6.52
C ASN A 13 -5.27 6.82 -5.16
N ALA A 14 -5.74 5.69 -4.61
CA ALA A 14 -6.32 5.65 -3.27
C ALA A 14 -5.33 6.14 -2.20
N VAL A 15 -4.03 5.84 -2.35
CA VAL A 15 -3.00 6.38 -1.45
C VAL A 15 -2.80 7.89 -1.68
N TYR A 16 -2.64 8.34 -2.93
CA TYR A 16 -2.37 9.75 -3.21
C TYR A 16 -3.50 10.70 -2.80
N THR A 17 -4.75 10.29 -2.95
CA THR A 17 -5.91 11.13 -2.59
C THR A 17 -6.04 11.32 -1.08
N ASN A 18 -5.49 10.41 -0.28
CA ASN A 18 -5.46 10.50 1.19
C ASN A 18 -4.20 11.21 1.72
N MET A 19 -3.35 11.75 0.85
CA MET A 19 -2.16 12.52 1.22
C MET A 19 -2.37 14.01 0.97
N SER A 20 -1.59 14.85 1.66
CA SER A 20 -1.48 16.26 1.28
C SER A 20 -0.86 16.38 -0.12
N LYS A 21 -1.23 17.43 -0.87
CA LYS A 21 -0.71 17.68 -2.24
C LYS A 21 0.81 17.64 -2.31
N ARG A 22 1.48 18.24 -1.32
CA ARG A 22 2.94 18.26 -1.22
C ARG A 22 3.51 16.86 -0.99
N ALA A 23 2.94 16.10 -0.05
CA ALA A 23 3.44 14.77 0.27
C ALA A 23 3.23 13.77 -0.88
N ALA A 24 2.08 13.85 -1.57
CA ALA A 24 1.84 13.05 -2.77
C ALA A 24 2.84 13.37 -3.89
N GLN A 25 3.17 14.65 -4.10
CA GLN A 25 4.17 15.08 -5.09
C GLN A 25 5.55 14.53 -4.77
N THR A 26 6.03 14.71 -3.53
CA THR A 26 7.33 14.17 -3.09
C THR A 26 7.39 12.65 -3.24
N LEU A 27 6.31 11.95 -2.91
CA LEU A 27 6.26 10.49 -3.05
C LEU A 27 6.34 10.02 -4.51
N LYS A 28 5.74 10.76 -5.45
CA LYS A 28 5.85 10.47 -6.89
C LYS A 28 7.28 10.67 -7.39
N GLU A 29 7.90 11.78 -7.01
CA GLU A 29 9.31 12.07 -7.32
C GLU A 29 10.23 10.97 -6.76
N ASP A 30 10.02 10.54 -5.51
CA ASP A 30 10.79 9.44 -4.92
C ASP A 30 10.66 8.14 -5.74
N ILE A 31 9.46 7.81 -6.23
CA ILE A 31 9.22 6.59 -7.03
C ILE A 31 9.94 6.63 -8.38
N GLU A 32 9.98 7.81 -9.01
CA GLU A 32 10.74 8.05 -10.24
C GLU A 32 12.25 7.89 -9.99
N PHE A 33 12.75 8.43 -8.88
CA PHE A 33 14.15 8.35 -8.49
C PHE A 33 14.63 6.92 -8.17
N LEU A 34 13.73 6.02 -7.75
CA LEU A 34 14.11 4.65 -7.36
C LEU A 34 14.72 3.80 -8.49
N GLY A 35 14.53 4.17 -9.77
CA GLY A 35 15.09 3.40 -10.90
C GLY A 35 14.61 1.93 -10.92
N PRO A 36 15.26 0.99 -11.62
CA PRO A 36 14.86 -0.41 -11.62
C PRO A 36 15.01 -1.03 -10.21
N VAL A 37 13.92 -1.61 -9.69
CA VAL A 37 13.89 -2.26 -8.37
C VAL A 37 13.59 -3.74 -8.53
N ARG A 38 14.09 -4.57 -7.62
CA ARG A 38 13.80 -6.01 -7.63
C ARG A 38 12.39 -6.26 -7.11
N LEU A 39 11.66 -7.18 -7.76
CA LEU A 39 10.30 -7.56 -7.36
C LEU A 39 10.21 -7.97 -5.87
N ILE A 40 11.19 -8.74 -5.38
CA ILE A 40 11.22 -9.18 -3.98
C ILE A 40 11.28 -8.03 -2.98
N ASP A 41 11.89 -6.89 -3.33
CA ASP A 41 11.99 -5.73 -2.44
C ASP A 41 10.65 -4.96 -2.42
N VAL A 42 9.91 -4.98 -3.53
CA VAL A 42 8.54 -4.44 -3.63
C VAL A 42 7.59 -5.27 -2.77
N GLU A 43 7.61 -6.59 -2.91
CA GLU A 43 6.75 -7.51 -2.15
C GLU A 43 7.01 -7.42 -0.65
N LYS A 44 8.28 -7.37 -0.22
CA LYS A 44 8.62 -7.14 1.20
C LYS A 44 8.05 -5.83 1.73
N SER A 45 8.12 -4.77 0.93
CA SER A 45 7.57 -3.47 1.31
C SER A 45 6.04 -3.52 1.43
N GLN A 46 5.37 -4.24 0.52
CA GLN A 46 3.91 -4.46 0.58
C GLN A 46 3.51 -5.28 1.81
N GLN A 47 4.25 -6.34 2.14
CA GLN A 47 3.99 -7.15 3.34
C GLN A 47 4.12 -6.34 4.63
N ASN A 48 5.10 -5.45 4.72
CA ASN A 48 5.23 -4.54 5.87
C ASN A 48 4.00 -3.63 6.01
N ILE A 49 3.46 -3.11 4.92
CA ILE A 49 2.23 -2.29 4.93
C ILE A 49 1.04 -3.14 5.38
N VAL A 50 0.88 -4.35 4.86
CA VAL A 50 -0.19 -5.28 5.27
C VAL A 50 -0.09 -5.62 6.75
N SER A 51 1.12 -5.82 7.29
CA SER A 51 1.32 -6.05 8.71
C SER A 51 0.86 -4.86 9.57
N ILE A 52 1.11 -3.63 9.13
CA ILE A 52 0.61 -2.43 9.81
C ILE A 52 -0.91 -2.38 9.76
N ILE A 53 -1.52 -2.64 8.60
CA ILE A 53 -2.99 -2.69 8.44
C ILE A 53 -3.60 -3.70 9.41
N ARG A 54 -3.06 -4.93 9.50
CA ARG A 54 -3.54 -5.95 10.43
C ARG A 54 -3.46 -5.50 11.88
N ARG A 55 -2.36 -4.87 12.27
CA ARG A 55 -2.20 -4.33 13.64
C ARG A 55 -3.21 -3.23 13.94
N LEU A 56 -3.50 -2.36 12.96
CA LEU A 56 -4.51 -1.30 13.12
C LEU A 56 -5.94 -1.88 13.24
N ASP A 57 -6.23 -2.98 12.53
CA ASP A 57 -7.50 -3.72 12.64
C ASP A 57 -7.64 -4.38 14.03
N GLU A 58 -6.57 -5.04 14.49
CA GLU A 58 -6.51 -5.69 15.82
C GLU A 58 -6.69 -4.70 16.98
N THR A 59 -6.22 -3.46 16.82
CA THR A 59 -6.36 -2.38 17.81
C THR A 59 -7.68 -1.62 17.67
N GLY A 60 -8.48 -1.92 16.64
CA GLY A 60 -9.75 -1.26 16.35
C GLY A 60 -9.62 0.16 15.80
N GLU A 61 -8.41 0.58 15.38
CA GLU A 61 -8.18 1.89 14.76
C GLU A 61 -8.73 1.95 13.33
N ILE A 62 -8.77 0.82 12.63
CA ILE A 62 -9.42 0.68 11.33
C ILE A 62 -10.39 -0.50 11.36
N VAL A 63 -11.33 -0.52 10.43
CA VAL A 63 -12.19 -1.68 10.18
C VAL A 63 -11.88 -2.17 8.78
N VAL A 64 -11.32 -3.38 8.68
CA VAL A 64 -11.15 -4.02 7.37
C VAL A 64 -12.47 -4.68 6.98
N ALA A 65 -13.24 -4.02 6.12
CA ALA A 65 -14.40 -4.62 5.50
C ALA A 65 -13.94 -5.77 4.58
N ARG A 66 -13.96 -6.99 5.12
CA ARG A 66 -13.93 -8.19 4.29
C ARG A 66 -15.30 -8.19 3.61
N GLY A 67 -15.33 -7.95 2.31
CA GLY A 67 -16.56 -8.01 1.53
C GLY A 67 -17.35 -9.26 1.94
N GLY A 68 -18.67 -9.12 2.05
CA GLY A 68 -19.54 -10.23 2.47
C GLY A 68 -19.16 -11.52 1.73
N GLU A 69 -19.00 -12.57 2.52
CA GLU A 69 -18.55 -13.93 2.20
C GLU A 69 -17.05 -14.20 2.37
N ASP A 70 -16.77 -15.01 3.39
CA ASP A 70 -15.51 -15.68 3.68
C ASP A 70 -14.86 -16.26 2.42
N ALA A 71 -13.86 -15.56 1.87
CA ALA A 71 -12.89 -16.19 0.97
C ALA A 71 -11.85 -16.97 1.80
N LEU A 72 -12.31 -18.02 2.49
CA LEU A 72 -11.50 -19.20 2.78
C LEU A 72 -11.68 -20.15 1.59
N ILE A 73 -10.72 -20.17 0.67
CA ILE A 73 -10.55 -21.31 -0.24
C ILE A 73 -9.60 -22.28 0.47
N ILE A 74 -10.11 -23.49 0.75
CA ILE A 74 -9.34 -24.66 1.21
C ILE A 74 -8.74 -25.35 -0.02
#